data_AF-A0A5B6TBK8-F1
#
_entry.id   AF-A0A5B6TBK8-F1
#
_cell.length_a   1.000
_cell.length_b   1.000
_cell.length_c   1.000
_cell.angle_alpha   90.00
_cell.angle_beta   90.00
_cell.angle_gamma   90.00
#
_symmetry.space_group_name_H-M   'P 1'
#
loop_
_entity.id
_entity.type
_entity.pdbx_description
1 polymer ?
#
loop_
_entity_poly.entity_id
_entity_poly.type
_entity_poly.pdbx_seq_one_letter_code
_entity_poly.pdbx_strand_id
1 'polypeptide(L)'
;MVSIGNFFFKYRNVLFIFLYLALFIPSPDIFRQEHFGEYYYLWPILLGLVVTVAGQAIRGATIGLAYIIRGGRDKKVYAEELVTQGIFNHCRNPLYVGNILMLVGVGILSNSLLYMAVLIPLFLFIYQAIVLAEENFLRGKFGAAFNAYCARVNRWLINPSGLGETFHSMEFKPKRWLLKEYNTQFVWLLGITLILLLYYPQLTGFDPQLRNMLLAFVMLGLAAVYFTVRYLKKSGRWVAD
;
A
#
# COMPACT_ATOMS: atom_id res chain seq x y z
N MET A 1 -7.87 11.26 -19.78
CA MET A 1 -7.14 10.83 -18.56
C MET A 1 -7.44 11.67 -17.32
N VAL A 2 -7.33 13.01 -17.34
CA VAL A 2 -7.54 13.85 -16.13
C VAL A 2 -8.95 13.71 -15.52
N SER A 3 -10.00 13.74 -16.34
CA SER A 3 -11.39 13.56 -15.84
C SER A 3 -11.59 12.19 -15.16
N ILE A 4 -11.06 11.13 -15.77
CA ILE A 4 -11.06 9.76 -15.22
C ILE A 4 -10.31 9.73 -13.88
N GLY A 5 -9.14 10.37 -13.81
CA GLY A 5 -8.36 10.48 -12.58
C GLY A 5 -9.10 11.19 -11.46
N ASN A 6 -9.75 12.32 -11.75
CA ASN A 6 -10.57 13.04 -10.78
C ASN A 6 -11.74 12.19 -10.26
N PHE A 7 -12.39 11.43 -11.13
CA PHE A 7 -13.44 10.50 -10.74
C PHE A 7 -12.92 9.44 -9.77
N PHE A 8 -11.84 8.73 -10.14
CA PHE A 8 -11.30 7.67 -9.28
C PHE A 8 -10.65 8.21 -8.01
N PHE A 9 -10.07 9.40 -8.02
CA PHE A 9 -9.55 10.06 -6.82
C PHE A 9 -10.66 10.22 -5.77
N LYS A 10 -11.87 10.62 -6.19
CA LYS A 10 -13.04 10.78 -5.31
C LYS A 10 -13.48 9.47 -4.65
N TYR A 11 -13.34 8.34 -5.35
CA TYR A 11 -13.81 7.02 -4.92
C TYR A 11 -12.69 6.04 -4.55
N ARG A 12 -11.45 6.51 -4.44
CA ARG A 12 -10.27 5.65 -4.22
C ARG A 12 -10.39 4.72 -3.01
N ASN A 13 -11.05 5.16 -1.93
CA ASN A 13 -11.23 4.34 -0.75
C ASN A 13 -12.16 3.14 -1.01
N VAL A 14 -13.20 3.32 -1.83
CA VAL A 14 -14.12 2.25 -2.23
C VAL A 14 -13.43 1.27 -3.18
N LEU A 15 -12.60 1.80 -4.09
CA LEU A 15 -11.77 0.99 -4.99
C LEU A 15 -10.91 -0.01 -4.21
N PHE A 16 -10.25 0.43 -3.13
CA PHE A 16 -9.46 -0.48 -2.31
C PHE A 16 -10.29 -1.57 -1.62
N ILE A 17 -11.48 -1.24 -1.11
CA ILE A 17 -12.37 -2.25 -0.50
C ILE A 17 -12.69 -3.32 -1.55
N PHE A 18 -13.06 -2.91 -2.76
CA PHE A 18 -13.34 -3.84 -3.86
C PHE A 18 -12.13 -4.71 -4.20
N LEU A 19 -10.93 -4.12 -4.32
CA LEU A 19 -9.70 -4.86 -4.63
C LEU A 19 -9.37 -5.90 -3.54
N TYR A 20 -9.47 -5.53 -2.26
CA TYR A 20 -9.21 -6.49 -1.18
C TYR A 20 -10.26 -7.61 -1.13
N LEU A 21 -11.53 -7.35 -1.43
CA LEU A 21 -12.55 -8.39 -1.54
C LEU A 21 -12.31 -9.29 -2.75
N ALA A 22 -11.85 -8.72 -3.87
CA ALA A 22 -11.57 -9.47 -5.10
C ALA A 22 -10.44 -10.49 -4.95
N LEU A 23 -9.57 -10.36 -3.95
CA LEU A 23 -8.55 -11.37 -3.62
C LEU A 23 -9.15 -12.74 -3.28
N PHE A 24 -10.43 -12.76 -2.86
CA PHE A 24 -11.12 -13.98 -2.45
C PHE A 24 -12.00 -14.58 -3.55
N ILE A 25 -12.00 -13.99 -4.75
CA ILE A 25 -12.72 -14.54 -5.90
C ILE A 25 -11.98 -15.79 -6.39
N PRO A 26 -12.67 -16.94 -6.55
CA PRO A 26 -12.07 -18.15 -7.08
C PRO A 26 -11.37 -17.90 -8.43
N SER A 27 -10.16 -18.40 -8.55
CA SER A 27 -9.29 -18.19 -9.71
C SER A 27 -8.40 -19.41 -9.92
N PRO A 28 -7.96 -19.68 -11.16
CA PRO A 28 -6.84 -20.57 -11.38
C PRO A 28 -5.58 -20.10 -10.62
N ASP A 29 -4.85 -21.07 -10.09
CA ASP A 29 -3.58 -20.84 -9.40
C ASP A 29 -2.46 -20.52 -10.39
N ILE A 30 -1.60 -19.56 -10.01
CA ILE A 30 -0.37 -19.21 -10.74
C ILE A 30 0.71 -20.25 -10.46
N PHE A 31 0.98 -20.49 -9.17
CA PHE A 31 1.92 -21.49 -8.69
C PHE A 31 1.16 -22.79 -8.41
N ARG A 32 1.54 -23.86 -9.11
CA ARG A 32 0.88 -25.17 -9.03
C ARG A 32 1.88 -26.27 -8.70
N GLN A 33 1.41 -27.29 -7.98
CA GLN A 33 2.22 -28.45 -7.61
C GLN A 33 2.86 -29.14 -8.83
N GLU A 34 2.16 -29.23 -9.96
CA GLU A 34 2.65 -29.84 -11.20
C GLU A 34 3.97 -29.25 -11.70
N HIS A 35 4.17 -27.92 -11.54
CA HIS A 35 5.32 -27.21 -12.08
C HIS A 35 6.34 -26.82 -11.00
N PHE A 36 5.90 -26.69 -9.74
CA PHE A 36 6.71 -26.17 -8.63
C PHE A 36 6.95 -27.20 -7.50
N GLY A 37 6.45 -28.42 -7.65
CA GLY A 37 6.65 -29.52 -6.70
C GLY A 37 5.77 -29.45 -5.45
N GLU A 38 6.03 -30.35 -4.49
CA GLU A 38 5.24 -30.50 -3.26
C GLU A 38 5.17 -29.21 -2.42
N TYR A 39 6.25 -28.43 -2.41
CA TYR A 39 6.36 -27.17 -1.67
C TYR A 39 5.96 -25.93 -2.48
N TYR A 40 5.14 -26.09 -3.54
CA TYR A 40 4.73 -24.99 -4.42
C TYR A 40 4.16 -23.78 -3.68
N TYR A 41 3.46 -24.02 -2.56
CA TYR A 41 2.81 -23.00 -1.74
C TYR A 41 3.79 -22.00 -1.11
N LEU A 42 5.08 -22.35 -0.95
CA LEU A 42 6.08 -21.43 -0.42
C LEU A 42 6.40 -20.29 -1.39
N TRP A 43 6.30 -20.51 -2.71
CA TRP A 43 6.58 -19.48 -3.72
C TRP A 43 5.67 -18.26 -3.62
N PRO A 44 4.33 -18.40 -3.69
CA PRO A 44 3.44 -17.24 -3.55
C PRO A 44 3.55 -16.61 -2.16
N ILE A 45 3.78 -17.41 -1.11
CA ILE A 45 3.98 -16.89 0.26
C ILE A 45 5.21 -15.99 0.33
N LEU A 46 6.39 -16.50 -0.04
CA LEU A 46 7.64 -15.77 0.10
C LEU A 46 7.68 -14.55 -0.82
N LEU A 47 7.38 -14.73 -2.11
CA LEU A 47 7.39 -13.63 -3.07
C LEU A 47 6.33 -12.58 -2.74
N GLY A 48 5.12 -13.00 -2.40
CA GLY A 48 4.03 -12.12 -2.03
C GLY A 48 4.35 -11.31 -0.77
N LEU A 49 4.90 -11.95 0.27
CA LEU A 49 5.32 -11.28 1.51
C LEU A 49 6.47 -10.31 1.27
N VAL A 50 7.51 -10.69 0.53
CA VAL A 50 8.64 -9.78 0.21
C VAL A 50 8.13 -8.54 -0.51
N VAL A 51 7.31 -8.70 -1.55
CA VAL A 51 6.80 -7.58 -2.36
C VAL A 51 5.86 -6.70 -1.54
N THR A 52 4.93 -7.29 -0.78
CA THR A 52 3.94 -6.51 -0.03
C THR A 52 4.55 -5.76 1.15
N VAL A 53 5.53 -6.37 1.84
CA VAL A 53 6.29 -5.74 2.93
C VAL A 53 7.18 -4.62 2.39
N ALA A 54 7.83 -4.80 1.24
CA ALA A 54 8.59 -3.73 0.58
C ALA A 54 7.69 -2.52 0.26
N GLY A 55 6.47 -2.76 -0.24
CA GLY A 55 5.48 -1.71 -0.46
C GLY A 55 5.11 -0.95 0.81
N GLN A 56 4.85 -1.68 1.91
CA GLN A 56 4.55 -1.08 3.20
C GLN A 56 5.75 -0.30 3.77
N ALA A 57 6.98 -0.78 3.58
CA ALA A 57 8.19 -0.10 4.00
C ALA A 57 8.38 1.23 3.25
N ILE A 58 8.14 1.26 1.93
CA ILE A 58 8.19 2.50 1.13
C ILE A 58 7.13 3.50 1.62
N ARG A 59 5.90 3.06 1.89
CA ARG A 59 4.86 3.94 2.47
C ARG A 59 5.26 4.46 3.84
N GLY A 60 5.80 3.58 4.69
CA GLY A 60 6.27 3.94 6.02
C GLY A 60 7.39 4.97 5.99
N ALA A 61 8.42 4.74 5.18
CA ALA A 61 9.52 5.66 4.95
C ALA A 61 9.00 7.02 4.42
N THR A 62 8.09 7.00 3.45
CA THR A 62 7.51 8.23 2.91
C THR A 62 6.84 9.03 4.01
N ILE A 63 5.92 8.42 4.77
CA ILE A 63 5.13 9.13 5.79
C ILE A 63 5.98 9.54 6.99
N GLY A 64 6.91 8.68 7.40
CA GLY A 64 7.78 8.92 8.54
C GLY A 64 8.81 10.03 8.30
N LEU A 65 9.34 10.16 7.07
CA LEU A 65 10.33 11.19 6.73
C LEU A 65 9.68 12.51 6.29
N ALA A 66 8.80 12.47 5.28
CA ALA A 66 8.20 13.66 4.68
C ALA A 66 6.73 13.41 4.34
N TYR A 67 5.81 14.03 5.08
CA TYR A 67 4.39 13.77 4.91
C TYR A 67 3.69 14.90 4.16
N ILE A 68 2.88 14.53 3.16
CA ILE A 68 1.96 15.47 2.51
C ILE A 68 0.82 15.79 3.48
N ILE A 69 0.85 17.01 4.01
CA ILE A 69 -0.26 17.54 4.79
C ILE A 69 -1.40 17.83 3.81
N ARG A 70 -2.46 17.00 3.88
CA ARG A 70 -3.70 17.11 3.09
C ARG A 70 -3.50 16.98 1.56
N GLY A 71 -3.16 15.78 1.08
CA GLY A 71 -3.18 15.45 -0.37
C GLY A 71 -4.58 15.40 -1.03
N GLY A 72 -5.59 16.00 -0.41
CA GLY A 72 -6.98 16.02 -0.88
C GLY A 72 -7.89 16.78 0.08
N ARG A 73 -8.85 17.53 -0.47
CA ARG A 73 -9.85 18.30 0.27
C ARG A 73 -11.20 18.19 -0.44
N ASP A 74 -12.27 17.92 0.30
CA ASP A 74 -13.64 17.77 -0.24
C ASP A 74 -13.73 16.78 -1.42
N LYS A 75 -13.00 15.66 -1.30
CA LYS A 75 -12.85 14.61 -2.32
C LYS A 75 -12.26 15.08 -3.66
N LYS A 76 -11.56 16.21 -3.68
CA LYS A 76 -10.80 16.73 -4.83
C LYS A 76 -9.30 16.74 -4.51
N VAL A 77 -8.49 16.74 -5.56
CA VAL A 77 -7.04 16.93 -5.44
C VAL A 77 -6.77 18.26 -4.75
N TYR A 78 -5.88 18.24 -3.77
CA TYR A 78 -5.43 19.42 -3.05
C TYR A 78 -4.01 19.19 -2.56
N ALA A 79 -3.22 20.26 -2.52
CA ALA A 79 -1.91 20.28 -1.90
C ALA A 79 -1.72 21.69 -1.35
N GLU A 80 -1.30 21.82 -0.10
CA GLU A 80 -1.01 23.13 0.51
C GLU A 80 0.32 23.67 -0.03
N GLU A 81 1.35 22.82 0.03
CA GLU A 81 2.71 23.07 -0.43
C GLU A 81 3.18 21.96 -1.40
N LEU A 82 4.23 22.26 -2.15
CA LEU A 82 4.88 21.28 -3.02
C LEU A 82 5.95 20.51 -2.23
N VAL A 83 5.63 19.29 -1.80
CA VAL A 83 6.54 18.43 -1.04
C VAL A 83 7.51 17.71 -1.98
N THR A 84 8.80 17.98 -1.83
CA THR A 84 9.89 17.39 -2.64
C THR A 84 11.00 16.74 -1.80
N GLN A 85 10.81 16.63 -0.49
CA GLN A 85 11.78 16.08 0.47
C GLN A 85 11.50 14.62 0.84
N GLY A 86 12.44 13.97 1.52
CA GLY A 86 12.31 12.56 1.89
C GLY A 86 12.23 11.66 0.66
N ILE A 87 11.35 10.66 0.70
CA ILE A 87 11.18 9.74 -0.44
C ILE A 87 10.63 10.46 -1.69
N PHE A 88 9.98 11.63 -1.55
CA PHE A 88 9.57 12.45 -2.69
C PHE A 88 10.76 12.97 -3.52
N ASN A 89 11.97 13.06 -2.97
CA ASN A 89 13.16 13.41 -3.75
C ASN A 89 13.61 12.27 -4.70
N HIS A 90 13.14 11.05 -4.45
CA HIS A 90 13.57 9.83 -5.17
C HIS A 90 12.51 9.29 -6.13
N CYS A 91 11.24 9.57 -5.84
CA CYS A 91 10.10 9.24 -6.69
C CYS A 91 9.00 10.26 -6.41
N ARG A 92 8.28 10.74 -7.44
CA ARG A 92 7.21 11.73 -7.24
C ARG A 92 5.97 11.16 -6.57
N ASN A 93 5.71 9.87 -6.73
CA ASN A 93 4.49 9.20 -6.27
C ASN A 93 4.76 7.97 -5.36
N PRO A 94 5.60 8.08 -4.32
CA PRO A 94 6.09 6.93 -3.58
C PRO A 94 5.01 6.23 -2.74
N LEU A 95 3.98 6.96 -2.28
CA LEU A 95 2.81 6.36 -1.65
C LEU A 95 2.04 5.45 -2.62
N TYR A 96 1.91 5.86 -3.88
CA TYR A 96 1.25 5.08 -4.91
C TYR A 96 2.09 3.87 -5.32
N VAL A 97 3.42 4.02 -5.42
CA VAL A 97 4.34 2.88 -5.64
C VAL A 97 4.20 1.87 -4.51
N GLY A 98 4.19 2.32 -3.26
CA GLY A 98 3.98 1.45 -2.11
C GLY A 98 2.63 0.72 -2.16
N ASN A 99 1.54 1.42 -2.53
CA ASN A 99 0.23 0.79 -2.73
C ASN A 99 0.22 -0.26 -3.84
N ILE A 100 0.89 0.02 -4.96
CA ILE A 100 1.03 -0.93 -6.07
C ILE A 100 1.74 -2.19 -5.58
N LEU A 101 2.89 -2.04 -4.92
CA LEU A 101 3.64 -3.18 -4.38
C LEU A 101 2.83 -3.94 -3.32
N MET A 102 2.10 -3.25 -2.45
CA MET A 102 1.24 -3.90 -1.47
C MET A 102 0.19 -4.79 -2.16
N LEU A 103 -0.53 -4.26 -3.15
CA LEU A 103 -1.59 -4.99 -3.87
C LEU A 103 -1.06 -6.10 -4.77
N VAL A 104 0.05 -5.86 -5.47
CA VAL A 104 0.76 -6.88 -6.26
C VAL A 104 1.22 -8.00 -5.34
N GLY A 105 1.82 -7.67 -4.19
CA GLY A 105 2.30 -8.66 -3.24
C GLY A 105 1.17 -9.48 -2.63
N VAL A 106 0.04 -8.89 -2.23
CA VAL A 106 -1.11 -9.69 -1.76
C VAL A 106 -1.81 -10.48 -2.88
N GLY A 107 -1.74 -10.01 -4.13
CA GLY A 107 -2.23 -10.76 -5.30
C GLY A 107 -1.38 -11.97 -5.65
N ILE A 108 -0.05 -11.84 -5.53
CA ILE A 108 0.88 -12.98 -5.59
C ILE A 108 0.61 -13.92 -4.42
N LEU A 109 0.45 -13.37 -3.21
CA LEU A 109 0.17 -14.12 -1.99
C LEU A 109 -1.15 -14.89 -2.06
N SER A 110 -2.18 -14.39 -2.75
CA SER A 110 -3.44 -15.11 -2.95
C SER A 110 -3.38 -16.14 -4.08
N ASN A 111 -2.22 -16.28 -4.75
CA ASN A 111 -2.00 -17.19 -5.87
C ASN A 111 -2.98 -17.03 -7.04
N SER A 112 -3.66 -15.88 -7.15
CA SER A 112 -4.80 -15.70 -8.06
C SER A 112 -4.40 -15.16 -9.43
N LEU A 113 -4.47 -15.99 -10.46
CA LEU A 113 -4.23 -15.58 -11.85
C LEU A 113 -5.18 -14.47 -12.30
N LEU A 114 -6.47 -14.57 -11.98
CA LEU A 114 -7.47 -13.55 -12.32
C LEU A 114 -7.10 -12.20 -11.71
N TYR A 115 -6.72 -12.20 -10.43
CA TYR A 115 -6.34 -10.97 -9.75
C TYR A 115 -5.11 -10.33 -10.40
N MET A 116 -4.09 -11.13 -10.68
CA MET A 116 -2.84 -10.64 -11.25
C MET A 116 -2.96 -10.23 -12.72
N ALA A 117 -3.72 -10.95 -13.53
CA ALA A 117 -3.86 -10.70 -14.97
C ALA A 117 -4.90 -9.63 -15.31
N VAL A 118 -5.89 -9.39 -14.45
CA VAL A 118 -7.00 -8.47 -14.73
C VAL A 118 -7.02 -7.29 -13.76
N LEU A 119 -7.04 -7.56 -12.46
CA LEU A 119 -7.27 -6.52 -11.45
C LEU A 119 -6.04 -5.62 -11.30
N ILE A 120 -4.83 -6.18 -11.34
CA ILE A 120 -3.58 -5.40 -11.26
C ILE A 120 -3.43 -4.45 -12.48
N PRO A 121 -3.54 -4.89 -13.75
CA PRO A 121 -3.49 -3.96 -14.88
C PRO A 121 -4.56 -2.87 -14.84
N LEU A 122 -5.80 -3.22 -14.47
CA LEU A 122 -6.87 -2.25 -14.29
C LEU A 122 -6.53 -1.22 -13.21
N PHE A 123 -6.00 -1.68 -12.07
CA PHE A 123 -5.57 -0.82 -10.99
C PHE A 123 -4.43 0.13 -11.41
N LEU A 124 -3.43 -0.38 -12.14
CA LEU A 124 -2.33 0.42 -12.68
C LEU A 124 -2.84 1.51 -13.63
N PHE A 125 -3.80 1.19 -14.50
CA PHE A 125 -4.46 2.18 -15.36
C PHE A 125 -5.17 3.26 -14.55
N ILE A 126 -5.94 2.87 -13.53
CA ILE A 126 -6.65 3.81 -12.66
C ILE A 126 -5.65 4.72 -11.94
N TYR A 127 -4.57 4.17 -11.41
CA TYR A 127 -3.52 4.93 -10.73
C TYR A 127 -2.79 5.89 -11.65
N GLN A 128 -2.50 5.48 -12.87
CA GLN A 128 -1.96 6.36 -13.89
C GLN A 128 -2.93 7.52 -14.17
N ALA A 129 -4.24 7.28 -14.23
CA ALA A 129 -5.22 8.35 -14.41
C ALA A 129 -5.25 9.31 -13.20
N ILE A 130 -5.27 8.78 -11.97
CA ILE A 130 -5.25 9.58 -10.73
C ILE A 130 -4.00 10.47 -10.71
N VAL A 131 -2.81 9.89 -10.89
CA VAL A 131 -1.54 10.64 -10.87
C VAL A 131 -1.52 11.72 -11.94
N LEU A 132 -2.02 11.45 -13.16
CA LEU A 132 -2.10 12.50 -14.19
C LEU A 132 -3.04 13.65 -13.80
N ALA A 133 -4.14 13.37 -13.09
CA ALA A 133 -5.03 14.40 -12.58
C ALA A 133 -4.36 15.23 -11.47
N GLU A 134 -3.60 14.58 -10.58
CA GLU A 134 -2.83 15.24 -9.54
C GLU A 134 -1.70 16.10 -10.10
N GLU A 135 -0.90 15.57 -11.02
CA GLU A 135 0.17 16.32 -11.68
C GLU A 135 -0.40 17.52 -12.47
N ASN A 136 -1.59 17.39 -13.06
CA ASN A 136 -2.27 18.52 -13.71
C ASN A 136 -2.63 19.62 -12.71
N PHE A 137 -3.19 19.26 -11.55
CA PHE A 137 -3.48 20.21 -10.48
C PHE A 137 -2.21 20.88 -9.94
N LEU A 138 -1.17 20.09 -9.66
CA LEU A 138 0.11 20.60 -9.14
C LEU A 138 0.80 21.53 -10.14
N ARG A 139 0.75 21.22 -11.44
CA ARG A 139 1.24 22.11 -12.50
C ARG A 139 0.48 23.42 -12.55
N GLY A 140 -0.85 23.37 -12.44
CA GLY A 140 -1.67 24.59 -12.40
C GLY A 140 -1.40 25.45 -11.15
N LYS A 141 -1.14 24.82 -10.00
CA LYS A 141 -0.91 25.53 -8.73
C LYS A 141 0.52 26.07 -8.56
N PHE A 142 1.53 25.26 -8.88
CA PHE A 142 2.94 25.55 -8.58
C PHE A 142 3.79 25.87 -9.81
N GLY A 143 3.24 25.74 -11.03
CA GLY A 143 3.85 26.20 -12.27
C GLY A 143 5.30 25.71 -12.47
N ALA A 144 6.22 26.67 -12.60
CA ALA A 144 7.63 26.42 -12.87
C ALA A 144 8.30 25.53 -11.81
N ALA A 145 7.95 25.68 -10.53
CA ALA A 145 8.53 24.86 -9.45
C ALA A 145 8.20 23.37 -9.62
N PHE A 146 6.96 23.06 -10.01
CA PHE A 146 6.56 21.68 -10.28
C PHE A 146 7.21 21.12 -11.55
N ASN A 147 7.38 21.94 -12.59
CA ASN A 147 8.08 21.52 -13.81
C ASN A 147 9.56 21.21 -13.53
N ALA A 148 10.25 22.04 -12.74
CA ALA A 148 11.62 21.78 -12.32
C ALA A 148 11.75 20.49 -11.50
N TYR A 149 10.81 20.23 -10.59
CA TYR A 149 10.72 18.98 -9.86
C TYR A 149 10.50 17.78 -10.79
N CYS A 150 9.65 17.93 -11.81
CA CYS A 150 9.39 16.87 -12.79
C CYS A 150 10.60 16.52 -13.66
N ALA A 151 11.48 17.48 -13.94
CA ALA A 151 12.70 17.27 -14.72
C ALA A 151 13.76 16.47 -13.94
N ARG A 152 13.74 16.54 -12.60
CA ARG A 152 14.71 15.86 -11.74
C ARG A 152 14.26 14.50 -11.24
N VAL A 153 12.98 14.32 -10.93
CA VAL A 153 12.49 13.15 -10.19
C VAL A 153 11.52 12.33 -11.02
N ASN A 154 11.75 11.02 -11.11
CA ASN A 154 10.91 10.11 -11.88
C ASN A 154 9.50 9.99 -11.26
N ARG A 155 8.49 9.79 -12.10
CA ARG A 155 7.09 9.64 -11.68
C ARG A 155 6.86 8.42 -10.78
N TRP A 156 7.48 7.28 -11.11
CA TRP A 156 7.17 5.96 -10.54
C TRP A 156 8.40 5.23 -10.01
N LEU A 157 9.53 5.33 -10.68
CA LEU A 157 10.75 4.61 -10.32
C LEU A 157 11.44 5.32 -9.15
N ILE A 158 11.72 4.59 -8.09
CA ILE A 158 12.52 5.08 -6.96
C ILE A 158 13.97 5.09 -7.39
N ASN A 159 14.59 6.27 -7.45
CA ASN A 159 16.02 6.39 -7.61
C ASN A 159 16.71 5.96 -6.29
N PRO A 160 17.57 4.93 -6.27
CA PRO A 160 18.27 4.53 -5.06
C PRO A 160 19.39 5.51 -4.66
N SER A 161 19.86 6.33 -5.60
CA SER A 161 20.97 7.26 -5.40
C SER A 161 20.61 8.33 -4.37
N GLY A 162 21.39 8.42 -3.28
CA GLY A 162 21.16 9.39 -2.21
C GLY A 162 20.07 9.01 -1.20
N LEU A 163 19.53 7.78 -1.25
CA LEU A 163 18.61 7.29 -0.21
C LEU A 163 19.28 7.30 1.17
N GLY A 164 20.51 6.79 1.26
CA GLY A 164 21.26 6.78 2.52
C GLY A 164 21.39 8.18 3.13
N GLU A 165 21.79 9.17 2.32
CA GLU A 165 21.88 10.57 2.75
C GLU A 165 20.52 11.09 3.24
N THR A 166 19.42 10.77 2.54
CA THR A 166 18.06 11.18 2.93
C THR A 166 17.66 10.61 4.29
N PHE A 167 17.99 9.35 4.57
CA PHE A 167 17.71 8.73 5.88
C PHE A 167 18.63 9.27 6.99
N HIS A 168 19.85 9.68 6.66
CA HIS A 168 20.78 10.29 7.62
C HIS A 168 20.44 11.76 7.92
N SER A 169 19.96 12.51 6.93
CA SER A 169 19.69 13.94 7.05
C SER A 169 18.31 14.25 7.64
N MET A 170 17.45 13.25 7.80
CA MET A 170 16.07 13.42 8.26
C MET A 170 15.75 12.53 9.45
N GLU A 171 14.98 13.05 10.39
CA GLU A 171 14.48 12.26 11.51
C GLU A 171 13.23 11.48 11.09
N PHE A 172 13.27 10.15 11.22
CA PHE A 172 12.10 9.30 11.00
C PHE A 172 11.11 9.45 12.15
N LYS A 173 9.86 9.79 11.86
CA LYS A 173 8.78 9.95 12.85
C LYS A 173 7.88 8.71 12.94
N PRO A 174 8.15 7.73 13.84
CA PRO A 174 7.39 6.48 13.90
C PRO A 174 5.94 6.68 14.34
N LYS A 175 5.69 7.61 15.28
CA LYS A 175 4.33 7.93 15.75
C LYS A 175 3.47 8.47 14.60
N ARG A 176 4.04 9.33 13.75
CA ARG A 176 3.38 9.86 12.56
C ARG A 176 2.99 8.73 11.61
N TRP A 177 3.92 7.83 11.31
CA TRP A 177 3.65 6.68 10.46
C TRP A 177 2.46 5.86 11.00
N LEU A 178 2.57 5.42 12.26
CA LEU A 178 1.54 4.59 12.89
C LEU A 178 0.17 5.29 12.91
N LEU A 179 0.10 6.55 13.36
CA LEU A 179 -1.16 7.28 13.47
C LEU A 179 -1.83 7.62 12.14
N LYS A 180 -1.05 7.77 11.07
CA LYS A 180 -1.59 8.06 9.73
C LYS A 180 -2.00 6.77 9.00
N GLU A 181 -1.33 5.65 9.27
CA GLU A 181 -1.49 4.41 8.50
C GLU A 181 -2.21 3.27 9.24
N TYR A 182 -2.55 3.40 10.52
CA TYR A 182 -3.12 2.29 11.31
C TYR A 182 -4.33 1.59 10.65
N ASN A 183 -5.21 2.33 9.95
CA ASN A 183 -6.32 1.72 9.21
C ASN A 183 -5.83 0.84 8.06
N THR A 184 -4.88 1.34 7.27
CA THR A 184 -4.28 0.61 6.15
C THR A 184 -3.52 -0.60 6.65
N GLN A 185 -2.67 -0.44 7.68
CA GLN A 185 -1.92 -1.53 8.29
C GLN A 185 -2.84 -2.63 8.81
N PHE A 186 -3.94 -2.26 9.47
CA PHE A 186 -4.92 -3.24 9.95
C PHE A 186 -5.56 -4.03 8.81
N VAL A 187 -6.08 -3.36 7.78
CA VAL A 187 -6.72 -4.04 6.62
C VAL A 187 -5.71 -4.92 5.89
N TRP A 188 -4.48 -4.44 5.72
CA TRP A 188 -3.40 -5.18 5.08
C TRP A 188 -3.00 -6.44 5.84
N LEU A 189 -2.75 -6.32 7.16
CA LEU A 189 -2.43 -7.47 8.01
C LEU A 189 -3.59 -8.46 8.13
N LEU A 190 -4.82 -7.95 8.20
CA LEU A 190 -6.02 -8.79 8.18
C LEU A 190 -6.13 -9.56 6.86
N GLY A 191 -5.93 -8.89 5.73
CA GLY A 191 -5.92 -9.52 4.41
C GLY A 191 -4.85 -10.61 4.29
N ILE A 192 -3.61 -10.33 4.71
CA ILE A 192 -2.52 -11.32 4.76
C ILE A 192 -2.91 -12.51 5.64
N THR A 193 -3.43 -12.26 6.85
CA THR A 193 -3.82 -13.32 7.79
C THR A 193 -4.90 -14.22 7.18
N LEU A 194 -5.92 -13.62 6.58
CA LEU A 194 -7.00 -14.35 5.94
C LEU A 194 -6.48 -15.18 4.76
N ILE A 195 -5.63 -14.62 3.90
CA ILE A 195 -5.04 -15.36 2.79
C ILE A 195 -4.18 -16.53 3.32
N LEU A 196 -3.26 -16.26 4.25
CA LEU A 196 -2.37 -17.29 4.80
C LEU A 196 -3.15 -18.45 5.41
N LEU A 197 -4.15 -18.17 6.25
CA LEU A 197 -4.88 -19.22 6.96
C LEU A 197 -5.96 -19.90 6.13
N LEU A 198 -6.59 -19.19 5.17
CA LEU A 198 -7.66 -19.78 4.35
C LEU A 198 -7.13 -20.49 3.10
N TYR A 199 -6.05 -20.00 2.48
CA TYR A 199 -5.59 -20.50 1.19
C TYR A 199 -4.43 -21.51 1.32
N TYR A 200 -3.75 -21.54 2.47
CA TYR A 200 -2.60 -22.41 2.69
C TYR A 200 -2.79 -23.33 3.91
N PRO A 201 -3.62 -24.39 3.79
CA PRO A 201 -3.83 -25.35 4.88
C PRO A 201 -2.55 -26.08 5.32
N GLN A 202 -1.50 -26.10 4.48
CA GLN A 202 -0.18 -26.63 4.81
C GLN A 202 0.42 -25.95 6.06
N LEU A 203 0.10 -24.67 6.29
CA LEU A 203 0.62 -23.92 7.45
C LEU A 203 0.07 -24.41 8.79
N THR A 204 -1.06 -25.10 8.78
CA THR A 204 -1.70 -25.65 9.98
C THR A 204 -1.71 -27.17 9.99
N GLY A 205 -0.89 -27.81 9.13
CA GLY A 205 -0.91 -29.27 8.99
C GLY A 205 -2.28 -29.82 8.56
N PHE A 206 -3.04 -29.02 7.81
CA PHE A 206 -4.42 -29.30 7.40
C PHE A 206 -5.43 -29.42 8.56
N ASP A 207 -5.09 -28.97 9.77
CA ASP A 207 -5.99 -28.93 10.94
C ASP A 207 -6.88 -27.68 10.90
N PRO A 208 -8.21 -27.82 10.71
CA PRO A 208 -9.13 -26.69 10.68
C PRO A 208 -9.41 -26.11 12.07
N GLN A 209 -9.32 -26.88 13.15
CA GLN A 209 -9.47 -26.38 14.51
C GLN A 209 -8.30 -25.45 14.86
N LEU A 210 -7.07 -25.89 14.59
CA LEU A 210 -5.87 -25.08 14.77
C LEU A 210 -5.95 -23.80 13.93
N ARG A 211 -6.33 -23.91 12.66
CA ARG A 211 -6.53 -22.75 11.77
C ARG A 211 -7.52 -21.75 12.37
N ASN A 212 -8.69 -22.21 12.81
CA ASN A 212 -9.73 -21.33 13.35
C ASN A 212 -9.29 -20.68 14.67
N MET A 213 -8.57 -21.42 15.53
CA MET A 213 -8.01 -20.89 16.77
C MET A 213 -6.96 -19.80 16.49
N LEU A 214 -6.02 -20.06 15.58
CA LEU A 214 -5.01 -19.08 15.16
C LEU A 214 -5.65 -17.85 14.55
N LEU A 215 -6.65 -18.02 13.68
CA LEU A 215 -7.37 -16.92 13.07
C LEU A 215 -8.04 -16.05 14.13
N ALA A 216 -8.76 -16.65 15.09
CA ALA A 216 -9.39 -15.92 16.19
C ALA A 216 -8.36 -15.15 17.03
N PHE A 217 -7.25 -15.80 17.41
CA PHE A 217 -6.21 -15.20 18.22
C PHE A 217 -5.55 -14.00 17.51
N VAL A 218 -5.15 -14.16 16.24
CA VAL A 218 -4.52 -13.09 15.46
C VAL A 218 -5.51 -11.94 15.22
N MET A 219 -6.78 -12.23 14.89
CA MET A 219 -7.79 -11.19 14.72
C MET A 219 -8.04 -10.38 16.00
N LEU A 220 -8.10 -11.04 17.15
CA LEU A 220 -8.23 -10.36 18.45
C LEU A 220 -7.00 -9.49 18.74
N GLY A 221 -5.79 -9.98 18.47
CA GLY A 221 -4.56 -9.21 18.61
C GLY A 221 -4.53 -7.98 17.70
N LEU A 222 -4.85 -8.14 16.42
CA LEU A 222 -4.93 -7.03 15.46
C LEU A 222 -6.01 -6.01 15.86
N ALA A 223 -7.17 -6.47 16.32
CA ALA A 223 -8.24 -5.60 16.80
C ALA A 223 -7.82 -4.82 18.04
N ALA A 224 -7.17 -5.47 19.02
CA ALA A 224 -6.64 -4.82 20.21
C ALA A 224 -5.65 -3.70 19.82
N VAL A 225 -4.66 -4.01 18.99
CA VAL A 225 -3.70 -3.01 18.48
C VAL A 225 -4.41 -1.85 17.77
N TYR A 226 -5.37 -2.17 16.89
CA TYR A 226 -6.14 -1.17 16.17
C TYR A 226 -6.90 -0.22 17.11
N PHE A 227 -7.63 -0.78 18.07
CA PHE A 227 -8.42 0.02 19.02
C PHE A 227 -7.53 0.82 19.96
N THR A 228 -6.38 0.29 20.39
CA THR A 228 -5.40 1.03 21.18
C THR A 228 -4.86 2.23 20.41
N VAL A 229 -4.38 2.04 19.17
CA VAL A 229 -3.86 3.15 18.35
C VAL A 229 -4.96 4.16 18.04
N ARG A 230 -6.17 3.69 17.73
CA ARG A 230 -7.34 4.56 17.50
C ARG A 230 -7.70 5.37 18.75
N TYR A 231 -7.67 4.76 19.93
CA TYR A 231 -7.91 5.44 21.20
C TYR A 231 -6.83 6.50 21.48
N LEU A 232 -5.55 6.15 21.35
CA LEU A 232 -4.43 7.08 21.55
C LEU A 232 -4.52 8.29 20.61
N LYS A 233 -4.92 8.05 19.35
CA LYS A 233 -5.17 9.12 18.37
C LYS A 233 -6.36 10.00 18.73
N LYS A 234 -7.50 9.41 19.09
CA LYS A 234 -8.77 10.13 19.32
C LYS A 234 -8.80 10.86 20.66
N SER A 235 -8.09 10.36 21.66
CA SER A 235 -7.92 11.02 22.97
C SER A 235 -6.93 12.18 22.96
N GLY A 236 -6.21 12.41 21.85
CA GLY A 236 -5.17 13.43 21.76
C GLY A 236 -3.88 13.09 22.51
N ARG A 237 -3.78 11.91 23.13
CA ARG A 237 -2.57 11.47 23.85
C ARG A 237 -1.37 11.35 22.92
N TRP A 238 -1.59 10.91 21.68
CA TRP A 238 -0.58 10.93 20.64
C TRP A 238 -1.00 11.87 19.51
N VAL A 239 -0.13 12.82 19.21
CA VAL A 239 -0.24 13.72 18.07
C VAL A 239 0.77 13.27 17.01
N ALA A 240 0.34 13.33 15.75
CA ALA A 240 1.23 13.06 14.63
C ALA A 240 2.01 14.34 14.31
N ASP A 241 3.12 14.55 15.02
CA ASP A 241 4.10 15.62 14.76
C ASP A 241 4.75 15.48 13.39
#